data_AF-A0A2E7PZF4-F1
#
_entry.id   AF-A0A2E7PZF4-F1
#
_cell.length_a   1.000
_cell.length_b   1.000
_cell.length_c   1.000
_cell.angle_alpha   90.00
_cell.angle_beta   90.00
_cell.angle_gamma   90.00
#
_symmetry.space_group_name_H-M   'P 1'
#
loop_
_entity.id
_entity.type
_entity.pdbx_description
1 polymer ?
#
loop_
_entity_poly.entity_id
_entity_poly.type
_entity_poly.pdbx_seq_one_letter_code
_entity_poly.pdbx_strand_id
1 'polypeptide(L)'
;MHFPKILFFFLYLTITTFSFGEKILFIGNSYTSQCSRSIIDLFKNESPDWELTFHTKGGKDLAYHLADPTTKPMILSQKWDFVVLQEQSQKSGLGGKFSQGFRDAVNSFSTMIRKNGSTPCLYLTWGRKAGDKKNPKVYPDFQTMQKKIAYAYLEAGKESRARILPVGLAYSKIKQQDQALFESLYKRDGSHPSEIGSYIVSSVFWGGLTGKDPRNIKWRGGIEHPKAFRLRQVASASLQELRVN
;
A
#
# COMPACT_ATOMS: atom_id res chain seq x y z
N MET A 1 -44.72 -54.37 -28.78
CA MET A 1 -44.63 -53.39 -27.67
C MET A 1 -43.41 -52.51 -27.91
N HIS A 2 -43.62 -51.25 -28.30
CA HIS A 2 -42.54 -50.28 -28.49
C HIS A 2 -42.59 -49.26 -27.35
N PHE A 3 -41.52 -49.20 -26.55
CA PHE A 3 -41.35 -48.18 -25.53
C PHE A 3 -40.75 -46.91 -26.18
N PRO A 4 -41.29 -45.71 -25.91
CA PRO A 4 -40.71 -44.49 -26.44
C PRO A 4 -39.43 -44.15 -25.67
N LYS A 5 -38.36 -43.84 -26.40
CA LYS A 5 -37.11 -43.32 -25.82
C LYS A 5 -37.33 -41.85 -25.47
N ILE A 6 -37.44 -41.55 -24.18
CA ILE A 6 -37.46 -40.18 -23.67
C ILE A 6 -36.03 -39.66 -23.65
N LEU A 7 -35.73 -38.68 -24.50
CA LEU A 7 -34.45 -38.00 -24.56
C LEU A 7 -34.46 -36.84 -23.54
N PHE A 8 -33.68 -36.96 -22.46
CA PHE A 8 -33.48 -35.87 -21.51
C PHE A 8 -32.45 -34.88 -22.05
N PHE A 9 -32.88 -33.66 -22.30
CA PHE A 9 -32.02 -32.55 -22.70
C PHE A 9 -31.55 -31.81 -21.43
N PHE A 10 -30.28 -31.99 -21.04
CA PHE A 10 -29.68 -31.22 -19.95
C PHE A 10 -29.24 -29.86 -20.46
N LEU A 11 -29.98 -28.82 -20.08
CA LEU A 11 -29.63 -27.43 -20.35
C LEU A 11 -28.54 -26.99 -19.36
N TYR A 12 -27.29 -26.88 -19.83
CA TYR A 12 -26.21 -26.30 -19.03
C TYR A 12 -26.34 -24.77 -19.05
N LEU A 13 -26.84 -24.20 -17.96
CA LEU A 13 -26.87 -22.76 -17.75
C LEU A 13 -25.47 -22.28 -17.33
N THR A 14 -24.73 -21.68 -18.27
CA THR A 14 -23.47 -20.99 -17.93
C THR A 14 -23.79 -19.67 -17.24
N ILE A 15 -23.61 -19.62 -15.92
CA ILE A 15 -23.66 -18.36 -15.16
C ILE A 15 -22.35 -17.62 -15.44
N THR A 16 -22.37 -16.64 -16.34
CA THR A 16 -21.29 -15.67 -16.47
C THR A 16 -21.32 -14.74 -15.27
N THR A 17 -20.42 -14.96 -14.30
CA THR A 17 -20.18 -14.01 -13.22
C THR A 17 -19.38 -12.84 -13.79
N PHE A 18 -20.03 -11.69 -13.95
CA PHE A 18 -19.32 -10.43 -14.12
C PHE A 18 -18.63 -10.09 -12.80
N SER A 19 -17.31 -10.24 -12.74
CA SER A 19 -16.51 -9.65 -11.67
C SER A 19 -16.33 -8.17 -12.01
N PHE A 20 -16.97 -7.29 -11.25
CA PHE A 20 -16.56 -5.89 -11.27
C PHE A 20 -15.17 -5.78 -10.66
N GLY A 21 -14.33 -4.89 -11.18
CA GLY A 21 -13.00 -4.66 -10.61
C GLY A 21 -13.09 -4.02 -9.22
N GLU A 22 -12.01 -4.15 -8.47
CA GLU A 22 -11.97 -3.74 -7.06
C GLU A 22 -11.83 -2.22 -6.93
N LYS A 23 -12.41 -1.65 -5.87
CA LYS A 23 -12.38 -0.23 -5.56
C LYS A 23 -11.47 0.05 -4.38
N ILE A 24 -10.51 0.96 -4.58
CA ILE A 24 -9.54 1.35 -3.56
C ILE A 24 -9.67 2.83 -3.22
N LEU A 25 -9.74 3.15 -1.93
CA LEU A 25 -9.58 4.50 -1.42
C LEU A 25 -8.21 4.65 -0.73
N PHE A 26 -7.41 5.61 -1.17
CA PHE A 26 -6.15 5.99 -0.52
C PHE A 26 -6.34 7.25 0.32
N ILE A 27 -6.06 7.17 1.62
CA ILE A 27 -6.07 8.30 2.56
C ILE A 27 -4.63 8.58 3.00
N GLY A 28 -4.12 9.77 2.71
CA GLY A 28 -2.72 10.06 3.01
C GLY A 28 -2.27 11.49 2.72
N ASN A 29 -1.01 11.64 2.35
CA ASN A 29 -0.38 12.92 2.08
C ASN A 29 0.53 12.84 0.84
N SER A 30 1.59 13.66 0.80
CA SER A 30 2.52 13.72 -0.32
C SER A 30 3.23 12.41 -0.64
N TYR A 31 3.38 11.49 0.32
CA TYR A 31 3.97 10.16 0.07
C TYR A 31 3.04 9.26 -0.76
N THR A 32 1.73 9.53 -0.71
CA THR A 32 0.74 8.88 -1.55
C THR A 32 0.55 9.66 -2.85
N SER A 33 0.32 10.98 -2.77
CA SER A 33 -0.01 11.78 -3.96
C SER A 33 1.14 11.91 -4.95
N GLN A 34 2.40 11.86 -4.53
CA GLN A 34 3.53 11.87 -5.45
C GLN A 34 3.75 10.51 -6.15
N CYS A 35 3.17 9.43 -5.63
CA CYS A 35 3.18 8.12 -6.27
C CYS A 35 1.92 7.86 -7.12
N SER A 36 0.87 8.68 -6.99
CA SER A 36 -0.46 8.37 -7.55
C SER A 36 -0.42 8.08 -9.05
N ARG A 37 0.34 8.86 -9.83
CA ARG A 37 0.51 8.62 -11.27
C ARG A 37 1.08 7.23 -11.56
N SER A 38 2.17 6.85 -10.89
CA SER A 38 2.78 5.52 -11.08
C SER A 38 1.86 4.39 -10.62
N ILE A 39 1.09 4.61 -9.55
CA ILE A 39 0.12 3.62 -9.04
C ILE A 39 -1.00 3.45 -10.08
N ILE A 40 -1.59 4.55 -10.56
CA ILE A 40 -2.64 4.55 -11.58
C ILE A 40 -2.14 3.87 -12.85
N ASP A 41 -0.97 4.24 -13.36
CA ASP A 41 -0.44 3.69 -14.60
C ASP A 41 -0.18 2.18 -14.46
N LEU A 42 0.33 1.72 -13.31
CA LEU A 42 0.54 0.30 -13.07
C LEU A 42 -0.79 -0.47 -13.01
N PHE A 43 -1.76 -0.01 -12.22
CA PHE A 43 -3.07 -0.67 -12.12
C PHE A 43 -3.79 -0.67 -13.46
N LYS A 44 -3.74 0.42 -14.22
CA LYS A 44 -4.33 0.49 -15.57
C LYS A 44 -3.76 -0.58 -16.53
N ASN A 45 -2.47 -0.91 -16.41
CA ASN A 45 -1.83 -1.89 -17.29
C ASN A 45 -1.98 -3.34 -16.81
N GLU A 46 -2.06 -3.57 -15.49
CA GLU A 46 -2.03 -4.92 -14.90
C GLU A 46 -3.39 -5.40 -14.36
N SER A 47 -4.29 -4.46 -14.10
CA SER A 47 -5.61 -4.64 -13.48
C SER A 47 -6.59 -3.54 -13.93
N PRO A 48 -6.89 -3.42 -15.24
CA PRO A 48 -7.58 -2.26 -15.83
C PRO A 48 -8.97 -1.97 -15.27
N ASP A 49 -9.65 -2.97 -14.71
CA ASP A 49 -11.00 -2.82 -14.15
C ASP A 49 -11.01 -2.22 -12.73
N TRP A 50 -9.85 -2.04 -12.11
CA TRP A 50 -9.75 -1.52 -10.74
C TRP A 50 -9.89 0.00 -10.69
N GLU A 51 -10.67 0.50 -9.73
CA GLU A 51 -10.94 1.92 -9.55
C GLU A 51 -10.16 2.47 -8.35
N LEU A 52 -9.41 3.55 -8.56
CA LEU A 52 -8.54 4.14 -7.55
C LEU A 52 -8.97 5.57 -7.23
N THR A 53 -9.24 5.85 -5.96
CA THR A 53 -9.58 7.18 -5.45
C THR A 53 -8.54 7.64 -4.44
N PHE A 54 -8.12 8.90 -4.52
CA PHE A 54 -7.08 9.48 -3.67
C PHE A 54 -7.61 10.67 -2.86
N HIS A 55 -7.63 10.54 -1.54
CA HIS A 55 -7.91 11.60 -0.59
C HIS A 55 -6.62 11.97 0.13
N THR A 56 -5.92 12.98 -0.39
CA THR A 56 -4.58 13.34 0.12
C THR A 56 -4.45 14.81 0.48
N LYS A 57 -3.78 15.11 1.59
CA LYS A 57 -3.41 16.48 1.97
C LYS A 57 -1.95 16.53 2.40
N GLY A 58 -1.15 17.40 1.75
CA GLY A 58 0.29 17.50 1.98
C GLY A 58 0.67 17.67 3.46
N GLY A 59 1.62 16.87 3.93
CA GLY A 59 2.16 16.91 5.29
C GLY A 59 1.22 16.45 6.42
N LYS A 60 -0.03 16.07 6.13
CA LYS A 60 -1.03 15.70 7.15
C LYS A 60 -0.87 14.26 7.63
N ASP A 61 -1.24 14.03 8.89
CA ASP A 61 -1.28 12.74 9.57
C ASP A 61 -2.68 12.12 9.52
N LEU A 62 -2.83 10.89 10.02
CA LEU A 62 -4.14 10.25 10.09
C LEU A 62 -5.07 10.94 11.10
N ALA A 63 -4.53 11.52 12.18
CA ALA A 63 -5.33 12.28 13.14
C ALA A 63 -6.04 13.48 12.47
N TYR A 64 -5.35 14.21 11.59
CA TYR A 64 -5.96 15.25 10.77
C TYR A 64 -7.10 14.70 9.90
N HIS A 65 -6.85 13.61 9.16
CA HIS A 65 -7.87 13.02 8.30
C HIS A 65 -9.08 12.51 9.07
N LEU A 66 -8.88 12.03 10.30
CA LEU A 66 -9.97 11.55 11.16
C LEU A 66 -10.87 12.71 11.62
N ALA A 67 -10.30 13.90 11.81
CA ALA A 67 -11.02 15.12 12.18
C ALA A 67 -11.61 15.85 10.95
N ASP A 68 -11.17 15.54 9.74
CA ASP A 68 -11.71 16.13 8.51
C ASP A 68 -13.15 15.65 8.29
N PRO A 69 -14.14 16.57 8.20
CA PRO A 69 -15.55 16.20 8.08
C PRO A 69 -15.88 15.47 6.76
N THR A 70 -14.98 15.49 5.78
CA THR A 70 -15.17 14.84 4.47
C THR A 70 -14.73 13.38 4.45
N THR A 71 -13.79 12.98 5.31
CA THR A 71 -13.17 11.64 5.27
C THR A 71 -14.16 10.54 5.64
N LYS A 72 -14.91 10.71 6.72
CA LYS A 72 -15.89 9.71 7.17
C LYS A 72 -17.00 9.48 6.13
N PRO A 73 -17.67 10.54 5.60
CA PRO A 73 -18.61 10.37 4.50
C PRO A 73 -18.01 9.65 3.29
N MET A 74 -16.76 9.92 2.93
CA MET A 74 -16.09 9.25 1.81
C MET A 74 -15.83 7.75 2.06
N ILE A 75 -15.48 7.36 3.29
CA ILE A 75 -15.33 5.95 3.65
C ILE A 75 -16.68 5.24 3.59
N LEU A 76 -17.77 5.92 3.98
CA LEU A 76 -19.12 5.34 4.08
C LEU A 76 -19.96 5.46 2.80
N SER A 77 -19.50 6.20 1.79
CA SER A 77 -20.29 6.47 0.58
C SER A 77 -20.51 5.24 -0.30
N GLN A 78 -19.63 4.24 -0.19
CA GLN A 78 -19.74 2.96 -0.86
C GLN A 78 -18.96 1.89 -0.09
N LYS A 79 -19.20 0.63 -0.42
CA LYS A 79 -18.36 -0.48 0.02
C LYS A 79 -17.08 -0.49 -0.82
N TRP A 80 -16.00 0.06 -0.27
CA TRP A 80 -14.66 -0.11 -0.81
C TRP A 80 -14.20 -1.56 -0.59
N ASP A 81 -13.39 -2.09 -1.49
CA ASP A 81 -12.72 -3.37 -1.21
C ASP A 81 -11.53 -3.14 -0.27
N PHE A 82 -10.79 -2.07 -0.53
CA PHE A 82 -9.65 -1.66 0.29
C PHE A 82 -9.67 -0.17 0.60
N VAL A 83 -9.32 0.17 1.84
CA VAL A 83 -9.01 1.55 2.25
C VAL A 83 -7.58 1.58 2.78
N VAL A 84 -6.69 2.22 2.04
CA VAL A 84 -5.25 2.32 2.33
C VAL A 84 -4.98 3.58 3.13
N LEU A 85 -4.46 3.42 4.34
CA LEU A 85 -4.17 4.48 5.30
C LEU A 85 -2.67 4.73 5.36
N GLN A 86 -2.28 6.01 5.26
CA GLN A 86 -0.90 6.44 5.34
C GLN A 86 -0.72 7.54 6.40
N GLU A 87 0.15 7.26 7.39
CA GLU A 87 0.57 8.23 8.40
C GLU A 87 1.67 9.16 7.88
N GLN A 88 1.87 10.31 8.51
CA GLN A 88 2.97 11.23 8.27
C GLN A 88 4.33 10.55 8.40
N SER A 89 5.27 10.92 7.51
CA SER A 89 6.57 10.26 7.29
C SER A 89 7.46 9.98 8.51
N GLN A 90 7.25 10.65 9.63
CA GLN A 90 8.06 10.56 10.85
C GLN A 90 7.24 10.01 12.02
N LYS A 91 5.96 10.39 12.13
CA LYS A 91 5.19 10.34 13.39
C LYS A 91 4.99 8.94 13.96
N SER A 92 4.79 7.92 13.12
CA SER A 92 4.50 6.56 13.59
C SER A 92 5.58 6.01 14.53
N GLY A 93 6.87 6.27 14.26
CA GLY A 93 7.99 5.78 15.06
C GLY A 93 8.65 6.80 16.01
N LEU A 94 8.12 8.03 16.11
CA LEU A 94 8.78 9.12 16.87
C LEU A 94 8.69 8.93 18.39
N GLY A 95 7.75 8.10 18.85
CA GLY A 95 7.46 7.89 20.27
C GLY A 95 6.47 8.91 20.86
N GLY A 96 6.11 8.69 22.12
CA GLY A 96 5.20 9.55 22.89
C GLY A 96 3.86 9.79 22.18
N LYS A 97 3.37 11.03 22.26
CA LYS A 97 2.08 11.43 21.68
C LYS A 97 1.97 11.21 20.17
N PHE A 98 3.09 11.18 19.44
CA PHE A 98 3.07 10.99 17.98
C PHE A 98 2.75 9.54 17.62
N SER A 99 3.45 8.59 18.22
CA SER A 99 3.18 7.16 18.01
C SER A 99 1.82 6.75 18.58
N GLN A 100 1.41 7.33 19.72
CA GLN A 100 0.08 7.08 20.27
C GLN A 100 -1.03 7.61 19.35
N GLY A 101 -0.91 8.85 18.86
CA GLY A 101 -1.89 9.42 17.91
C GLY A 101 -2.00 8.64 16.61
N PHE A 102 -0.89 8.09 16.11
CA PHE A 102 -0.91 7.16 14.97
C PHE A 102 -1.73 5.89 15.28
N ARG A 103 -1.46 5.22 16.41
CA ARG A 103 -2.18 4.00 16.81
C ARG A 103 -3.68 4.25 17.01
N ASP A 104 -4.04 5.34 17.69
CA ASP A 104 -5.44 5.71 17.94
C ASP A 104 -6.20 6.00 16.64
N ALA A 105 -5.56 6.74 15.73
CA ALA A 105 -6.14 7.05 14.43
C ALA A 105 -6.32 5.78 13.58
N VAL A 106 -5.32 4.89 13.54
CA VAL A 106 -5.42 3.60 12.83
C VAL A 106 -6.55 2.75 13.41
N ASN A 107 -6.66 2.62 14.74
CA ASN A 107 -7.73 1.83 15.35
C ASN A 107 -9.12 2.39 15.00
N SER A 108 -9.26 3.72 15.05
CA SER A 108 -10.52 4.41 14.73
C SER A 108 -10.93 4.21 13.27
N PHE A 109 -10.00 4.44 12.33
CA PHE A 109 -10.23 4.21 10.91
C PHE A 109 -10.53 2.74 10.63
N SER A 110 -9.68 1.83 11.09
CA SER A 110 -9.83 0.39 10.82
C SER A 110 -11.17 -0.14 11.34
N THR A 111 -11.63 0.33 12.50
CA THR A 111 -12.98 0.00 13.02
C THR A 111 -14.09 0.51 12.10
N MET A 112 -14.01 1.76 11.65
CA MET A 112 -14.99 2.36 10.73
C MET A 112 -15.01 1.66 9.36
N ILE A 113 -13.85 1.39 8.79
CA ILE A 113 -13.67 0.71 7.50
C ILE A 113 -14.26 -0.71 7.54
N ARG A 114 -13.96 -1.49 8.60
CA ARG A 114 -14.53 -2.84 8.76
C ARG A 114 -16.04 -2.83 8.98
N LYS A 115 -16.56 -1.87 9.75
CA LYS A 115 -18.03 -1.71 9.93
C LYS A 115 -18.75 -1.45 8.61
N ASN A 116 -18.07 -0.83 7.65
CA ASN A 116 -18.57 -0.63 6.29
C ASN A 116 -18.34 -1.84 5.35
N GLY A 117 -17.79 -2.95 5.85
CA GLY A 117 -17.53 -4.16 5.08
C GLY A 117 -16.28 -4.11 4.19
N SER A 118 -15.39 -3.13 4.42
CA SER A 118 -14.16 -2.91 3.66
C SER A 118 -12.92 -3.44 4.40
N THR A 119 -11.81 -3.66 3.67
CA THR A 119 -10.53 -4.09 4.28
C THR A 119 -9.62 -2.89 4.57
N PRO A 120 -9.31 -2.58 5.84
CA PRO A 120 -8.31 -1.57 6.15
C PRO A 120 -6.91 -2.08 5.79
N CYS A 121 -6.14 -1.23 5.13
CA CYS A 121 -4.76 -1.50 4.75
C CYS A 121 -3.86 -0.38 5.29
N LEU A 122 -2.66 -0.70 5.77
CA LEU A 122 -1.66 0.30 6.17
C LEU A 122 -0.52 0.34 5.17
N TYR A 123 -0.26 1.53 4.63
CA TYR A 123 0.92 1.82 3.83
C TYR A 123 2.11 2.02 4.75
N LEU A 124 2.85 0.93 5.03
CA LEU A 124 4.09 0.99 5.79
C LEU A 124 5.14 1.76 4.97
N THR A 125 5.31 3.04 5.31
CA THR A 125 6.19 3.98 4.62
C THR A 125 7.67 3.70 4.88
N TRP A 126 8.55 4.44 4.18
CA TRP A 126 10.00 4.35 4.33
C TRP A 126 10.59 5.44 5.23
N GLY A 127 11.76 5.15 5.80
CA GLY A 127 12.63 6.12 6.46
C GLY A 127 13.30 7.06 5.45
N ARG A 128 13.65 8.26 5.90
CA ARG A 128 14.39 9.23 5.08
C ARG A 128 15.82 8.75 4.82
N LYS A 129 16.35 9.11 3.66
CA LYS A 129 17.60 8.59 3.10
C LYS A 129 18.80 8.69 4.04
N ALA A 130 18.91 9.82 4.76
CA ALA A 130 19.97 10.10 5.72
C ALA A 130 19.44 10.16 7.17
N GLY A 131 18.31 9.51 7.47
CA GLY A 131 17.58 9.75 8.70
C GLY A 131 16.86 11.10 8.70
N ASP A 132 16.43 11.55 9.88
CA ASP A 132 15.68 12.78 10.04
C ASP A 132 16.49 13.86 10.75
N LYS A 133 16.98 14.82 9.97
CA LYS A 133 17.76 15.96 10.44
C LYS A 133 17.08 16.79 11.54
N LYS A 134 15.74 16.76 11.63
CA LYS A 134 14.99 17.46 12.68
C LYS A 134 14.89 16.68 13.99
N ASN A 135 15.09 15.35 13.94
CA ASN A 135 15.03 14.47 15.10
C ASN A 135 16.24 13.52 15.14
N PRO A 136 17.49 14.02 15.09
CA PRO A 136 18.68 13.21 14.86
C PRO A 136 18.96 12.22 15.98
N LYS A 137 18.49 12.49 17.22
CA LYS A 137 18.60 11.55 18.35
C LYS A 137 17.71 10.32 18.18
N VAL A 138 16.54 10.48 17.57
CA VAL A 138 15.55 9.40 17.40
C VAL A 138 15.77 8.67 16.07
N TYR A 139 16.17 9.42 15.04
CA TYR A 139 16.32 8.99 13.65
C TYR A 139 17.67 9.45 13.07
N PRO A 140 18.80 8.93 13.59
CA PRO A 140 20.13 9.34 13.15
C PRO A 140 20.44 8.91 11.71
N ASP A 141 19.82 7.82 11.24
CA ASP A 141 20.05 7.22 9.93
C ASP A 141 18.77 6.56 9.39
N PHE A 142 18.85 6.09 8.14
CA PHE A 142 17.74 5.38 7.49
C PHE A 142 17.35 4.11 8.26
N GLN A 143 18.32 3.28 8.66
CA GLN A 143 18.09 1.97 9.25
C GLN A 143 17.33 2.07 10.58
N THR A 144 17.75 2.97 11.46
CA THR A 144 17.13 3.23 12.76
C THR A 144 15.72 3.79 12.59
N MET A 145 15.56 4.76 11.68
CA MET A 145 14.24 5.33 11.38
C MET A 145 13.30 4.27 10.81
N GLN A 146 13.76 3.48 9.85
CA GLN A 146 12.96 2.46 9.20
C GLN A 146 12.55 1.34 10.16
N LYS A 147 13.43 0.93 11.07
CA LYS A 147 13.11 -0.07 12.11
C LYS A 147 11.97 0.42 13.01
N LYS A 148 12.02 1.67 13.46
CA LYS A 148 10.99 2.28 14.32
C LYS A 148 9.65 2.45 13.59
N ILE A 149 9.68 2.93 12.34
CA ILE A 149 8.49 3.05 11.50
C ILE A 149 7.86 1.68 11.26
N ALA A 150 8.66 0.68 10.84
CA ALA A 150 8.18 -0.67 10.58
C ALA A 150 7.54 -1.28 11.83
N TYR A 151 8.21 -1.21 12.97
CA TYR A 151 7.67 -1.70 14.24
C TYR A 151 6.29 -1.09 14.54
N ALA A 152 6.17 0.24 14.48
CA ALA A 152 4.91 0.92 14.76
C ALA A 152 3.78 0.50 13.80
N TYR A 153 4.07 0.40 12.51
CA TYR A 153 3.07 -0.02 11.51
C TYR A 153 2.64 -1.49 11.69
N LEU A 154 3.58 -2.39 11.98
CA LEU A 154 3.29 -3.81 12.19
C LEU A 154 2.43 -4.02 13.43
N GLU A 155 2.76 -3.37 14.54
CA GLU A 155 1.95 -3.44 15.78
C GLU A 155 0.55 -2.87 15.54
N ALA A 156 0.43 -1.67 14.94
CA ALA A 156 -0.87 -1.08 14.63
C ALA A 156 -1.69 -1.95 13.66
N GLY A 157 -1.05 -2.59 12.68
CA GLY A 157 -1.69 -3.53 11.76
C GLY A 157 -2.26 -4.75 12.47
N LYS A 158 -1.46 -5.38 13.34
CA LYS A 158 -1.87 -6.53 14.15
C LYS A 158 -3.05 -6.18 15.06
N GLU A 159 -2.94 -5.12 15.84
CA GLU A 159 -3.96 -4.67 16.78
C GLU A 159 -5.27 -4.32 16.09
N SER A 160 -5.18 -3.66 14.93
CA SER A 160 -6.34 -3.21 14.18
C SER A 160 -6.79 -4.19 13.11
N ARG A 161 -6.21 -5.39 13.00
CA ARG A 161 -6.48 -6.36 11.91
C ARG A 161 -6.43 -5.72 10.52
N ALA A 162 -5.50 -4.80 10.32
CA ALA A 162 -5.28 -4.13 9.04
C ALA A 162 -4.19 -4.83 8.25
N ARG A 163 -4.41 -5.00 6.94
CA ARG A 163 -3.41 -5.58 6.03
C ARG A 163 -2.23 -4.62 5.88
N ILE A 164 -1.00 -5.12 5.95
CA ILE A 164 0.18 -4.29 5.75
C ILE A 164 0.62 -4.31 4.27
N LEU A 165 0.90 -3.13 3.71
CA LEU A 165 1.59 -2.94 2.43
C LEU A 165 3.05 -2.52 2.73
N PRO A 166 4.02 -3.45 2.71
CA PRO A 166 5.34 -3.30 3.33
C PRO A 166 6.37 -2.55 2.46
N VAL A 167 6.06 -1.34 2.03
CA VAL A 167 6.96 -0.57 1.15
C VAL A 167 8.29 -0.26 1.83
N GLY A 168 8.26 0.16 3.09
CA GLY A 168 9.47 0.45 3.84
C GLY A 168 10.39 -0.76 4.04
N LEU A 169 9.85 -1.98 4.12
CA LEU A 169 10.67 -3.21 4.13
C LEU A 169 11.32 -3.45 2.77
N ALA A 170 10.61 -3.13 1.68
CA ALA A 170 11.16 -3.18 0.34
C ALA A 170 12.35 -2.20 0.18
N TYR A 171 12.22 -0.98 0.71
CA TYR A 171 13.34 -0.03 0.77
C TYR A 171 14.53 -0.56 1.57
N SER A 172 14.29 -1.18 2.74
CA SER A 172 15.35 -1.82 3.54
C SER A 172 16.10 -2.90 2.77
N LYS A 173 15.38 -3.75 2.03
CA LYS A 173 16.00 -4.80 1.21
C LYS A 173 16.87 -4.22 0.09
N ILE A 174 16.42 -3.16 -0.59
CA ILE A 174 17.26 -2.47 -1.59
C ILE A 174 18.49 -1.87 -0.92
N LYS A 175 18.35 -1.18 0.22
CA LYS A 175 19.47 -0.61 0.98
C LYS A 175 20.55 -1.63 1.28
N GLN A 176 20.17 -2.86 1.62
CA GLN A 176 21.09 -3.95 1.95
C GLN A 176 21.78 -4.57 0.72
N GLN A 177 21.14 -4.49 -0.45
CA GLN A 177 21.53 -5.27 -1.63
C GLN A 177 22.15 -4.43 -2.74
N ASP A 178 21.76 -3.17 -2.86
CA ASP A 178 22.16 -2.27 -3.94
C ASP A 178 22.08 -0.81 -3.49
N GLN A 179 23.23 -0.28 -3.05
CA GLN A 179 23.34 1.09 -2.56
C GLN A 179 23.05 2.13 -3.66
N ALA A 180 23.44 1.88 -4.91
CA ALA A 180 23.21 2.83 -6.00
C ALA A 180 21.72 2.90 -6.37
N LEU A 181 21.03 1.76 -6.43
CA LEU A 181 19.59 1.71 -6.61
C LEU A 181 18.86 2.36 -5.44
N PHE A 182 19.30 2.12 -4.19
CA PHE A 182 18.72 2.76 -3.01
C PHE A 182 18.77 4.29 -3.09
N GLU A 183 19.92 4.86 -3.47
CA GLU A 183 20.06 6.32 -3.64
C GLU A 183 19.08 6.86 -4.67
N SER A 184 18.81 6.09 -5.74
CA SER A 184 17.90 6.47 -6.81
C SER A 184 16.40 6.41 -6.45
N LEU A 185 16.02 5.82 -5.31
CA LEU A 185 14.61 5.76 -4.86
C LEU A 185 14.05 7.10 -4.39
N TYR A 186 14.93 8.08 -4.14
CA TYR A 186 14.56 9.35 -3.52
C TYR A 186 14.74 10.52 -4.50
N LYS A 187 13.92 11.54 -4.31
CA LYS A 187 14.21 12.89 -4.80
C LYS A 187 15.40 13.48 -4.04
N ARG A 188 15.87 14.64 -4.50
CA ARG A 188 17.02 15.37 -3.91
C ARG A 188 16.84 15.70 -2.43
N ASP A 189 15.60 15.81 -1.95
CA ASP A 189 15.31 16.08 -0.53
C ASP A 189 15.55 14.88 0.40
N GLY A 190 15.80 13.68 -0.14
CA GLY A 190 16.04 12.47 0.63
C GLY A 190 14.82 11.97 1.41
N SER A 191 13.61 12.44 1.07
CA SER A 191 12.36 12.08 1.73
C SER A 191 11.33 11.60 0.71
N HIS A 192 11.03 12.40 -0.30
CA HIS A 192 10.00 12.06 -1.28
C HIS A 192 10.52 11.05 -2.32
N PRO A 193 9.61 10.24 -2.90
CA PRO A 193 10.01 9.21 -3.84
C PRO A 193 10.37 9.81 -5.20
N SER A 194 11.39 9.27 -5.85
CA SER A 194 11.63 9.47 -7.29
C SER A 194 10.65 8.64 -8.12
N GLU A 195 10.71 8.71 -9.45
CA GLU A 195 9.94 7.79 -10.32
C GLU A 195 10.27 6.31 -10.04
N ILE A 196 11.54 6.00 -9.75
CA ILE A 196 11.99 4.66 -9.38
C ILE A 196 11.41 4.25 -8.01
N GLY A 197 11.39 5.18 -7.05
CA GLY A 197 10.73 4.99 -5.76
C GLY A 197 9.22 4.75 -5.88
N SER A 198 8.54 5.54 -6.72
CA SER A 198 7.11 5.37 -6.97
C SER A 198 6.78 4.04 -7.64
N TYR A 199 7.67 3.49 -8.47
CA TYR A 199 7.46 2.18 -9.09
C TYR A 199 7.48 1.03 -8.08
N ILE A 200 8.41 1.05 -7.11
CA ILE A 200 8.41 0.00 -6.08
C ILE A 200 7.21 0.14 -5.13
N VAL A 201 6.78 1.37 -4.81
CA VAL A 201 5.51 1.61 -4.09
C VAL A 201 4.35 0.94 -4.84
N SER A 202 4.25 1.22 -6.13
CA SER A 202 3.18 0.69 -6.99
C SER A 202 3.24 -0.84 -7.08
N SER A 203 4.43 -1.42 -7.18
CA SER A 203 4.64 -2.88 -7.24
C SER A 203 4.21 -3.59 -5.96
N VAL A 204 4.55 -3.02 -4.79
CA VAL A 204 4.13 -3.54 -3.49
C VAL A 204 2.60 -3.41 -3.32
N PHE A 205 2.03 -2.28 -3.72
CA PHE A 205 0.58 -2.06 -3.64
C PHE A 205 -0.17 -3.06 -4.51
N TRP A 206 0.25 -3.22 -5.77
CA TRP A 206 -0.38 -4.17 -6.68
C TRP A 206 -0.32 -5.59 -6.14
N GLY A 207 0.84 -6.08 -5.74
CA GLY A 207 0.94 -7.45 -5.20
C GLY A 207 0.22 -7.64 -3.87
N GLY A 208 0.28 -6.65 -2.97
CA GLY A 208 -0.36 -6.72 -1.65
C GLY A 208 -1.88 -6.62 -1.69
N LEU A 209 -2.43 -5.91 -2.68
CA LEU A 209 -3.88 -5.75 -2.84
C LEU A 209 -4.47 -6.89 -3.69
N THR A 210 -3.87 -7.18 -4.84
CA THR A 210 -4.36 -8.23 -5.77
C THR A 210 -4.04 -9.65 -5.29
N GLY A 211 -3.06 -9.82 -4.40
CA GLY A 211 -2.52 -11.12 -4.00
C GLY A 211 -1.62 -11.79 -5.04
N LYS A 212 -1.49 -11.21 -6.24
CA LYS A 212 -0.61 -11.69 -7.30
C LYS A 212 0.85 -11.37 -7.00
N ASP A 213 1.76 -12.11 -7.62
CA ASP A 213 3.20 -11.93 -7.41
C ASP A 213 3.74 -10.71 -8.21
N PRO A 214 4.33 -9.69 -7.56
CA PRO A 214 4.92 -8.53 -8.25
C PRO A 214 5.94 -8.88 -9.33
N ARG A 215 6.57 -10.06 -9.27
CA ARG A 215 7.51 -10.54 -10.29
C ARG A 215 6.86 -10.70 -11.67
N ASN A 216 5.54 -10.84 -11.72
CA ASN A 216 4.77 -11.03 -12.94
C ASN A 216 4.26 -9.72 -13.58
N ILE A 217 4.49 -8.57 -12.95
CA ILE A 217 4.15 -7.25 -13.51
C ILE A 217 4.90 -7.08 -14.84
N LYS A 218 4.20 -6.76 -15.93
CA LYS A 218 4.78 -6.56 -17.27
C LYS A 218 5.14 -5.09 -17.51
N TRP A 219 4.33 -4.18 -16.99
CA TRP A 219 4.52 -2.75 -17.10
C TRP A 219 5.73 -2.29 -16.28
N ARG A 220 6.62 -1.54 -16.93
CA ARG A 220 7.84 -0.98 -16.32
C ARG A 220 7.87 0.55 -16.32
N GLY A 221 6.87 1.18 -16.93
CA GLY A 221 6.92 2.61 -17.24
C GLY A 221 8.20 2.98 -18.00
N GLY A 222 8.82 4.09 -17.60
CA GLY A 222 10.11 4.55 -18.14
C GLY A 222 11.36 3.88 -17.54
N ILE A 223 11.21 2.91 -16.64
CA ILE A 223 12.34 2.36 -15.88
C ILE A 223 13.08 1.30 -16.70
N GLU A 224 14.41 1.36 -16.67
CA GLU A 224 15.29 0.37 -17.29
C GLU A 224 15.01 -1.05 -16.78
N HIS A 225 15.06 -2.02 -17.69
CA HIS A 225 14.64 -3.39 -17.41
C HIS A 225 15.34 -4.02 -16.18
N PRO A 226 16.67 -3.93 -15.99
CA PRO A 226 17.33 -4.54 -14.83
C PRO A 226 16.86 -3.94 -13.51
N LYS A 227 16.67 -2.60 -13.44
CA LYS A 227 16.17 -1.92 -12.25
C LYS A 227 14.73 -2.35 -11.96
N ALA A 228 13.84 -2.28 -12.95
CA ALA A 228 12.45 -2.69 -12.78
C ALA A 228 12.32 -4.16 -12.36
N PHE A 229 13.13 -5.05 -12.93
CA PHE A 229 13.20 -6.46 -12.50
C PHE A 229 13.60 -6.58 -11.03
N ARG A 230 14.66 -5.88 -10.59
CA ARG A 230 15.11 -5.93 -9.20
C ARG A 230 14.06 -5.40 -8.23
N LEU A 231 13.40 -4.29 -8.57
CA LEU A 231 12.34 -3.69 -7.73
C LEU A 231 11.15 -4.65 -7.54
N ARG A 232 10.74 -5.36 -8.60
CA ARG A 232 9.68 -6.37 -8.54
C ARG A 232 10.05 -7.57 -7.67
N GLN A 233 11.30 -8.05 -7.75
CA GLN A 233 11.82 -9.12 -6.87
C GLN A 233 11.76 -8.69 -5.40
N VAL A 234 12.21 -7.47 -5.10
CA VAL A 234 12.21 -6.96 -3.73
C VAL A 234 10.79 -6.71 -3.21
N ALA A 235 9.88 -6.20 -4.04
CA ALA A 235 8.47 -6.04 -3.68
C ALA A 235 7.81 -7.39 -3.35
N SER A 236 8.10 -8.45 -4.12
CA SER A 236 7.62 -9.80 -3.83
C SER A 236 8.18 -10.33 -2.52
N ALA A 237 9.50 -10.17 -2.30
CA ALA A 237 10.17 -10.61 -1.08
C ALA A 237 9.65 -9.89 0.17
N SER A 238 9.35 -8.59 0.10
CA SER A 238 8.80 -7.86 1.26
C SER A 238 7.38 -8.28 1.60
N LEU A 239 6.56 -8.62 0.61
CA LEU A 239 5.21 -9.16 0.83
C LEU A 239 5.25 -10.58 1.44
N GLN A 240 6.19 -11.42 1.00
CA GLN A 240 6.36 -12.77 1.54
C GLN A 240 6.82 -12.76 3.00
N GLU A 241 7.68 -11.80 3.39
CA GLU A 241 8.14 -11.64 4.78
C GLU A 241 6.98 -11.45 5.77
N LEU A 242 5.87 -10.85 5.35
CA LEU A 242 4.68 -10.71 6.19
C LEU A 242 3.83 -11.98 6.31
N ARG A 243 4.01 -12.97 5.44
CA ARG A 243 3.23 -14.22 5.48
C ARG A 243 3.82 -15.26 6.43
N VAL A 244 5.08 -15.06 6.83
CA VAL A 244 5.85 -15.98 7.68
C VAL A 244 5.80 -15.57 9.15
N ASN A 245 5.30 -14.37 9.46
CA ASN A 245 5.15 -13.80 10.80
C ASN A 245 3.68 -13.72 11.20
#